data_AF-A0A3M9ZYE7-F1
#
_entry.id   AF-A0A3M9ZYE7-F1
#
_cell.length_a   1.000
_cell.length_b   1.000
_cell.length_c   1.000
_cell.angle_alpha   90.00
_cell.angle_beta   90.00
_cell.angle_gamma   90.00
#
_symmetry.space_group_name_H-M   'P 1'
#
loop_
_entity.id
_entity.type
_entity.pdbx_description
1 polymer ?
#
loop_
_entity_poly.entity_id
_entity_poly.type
_entity_poly.pdbx_seq_one_letter_code
_entity_poly.pdbx_strand_id
1 'polypeptide(L)'
;MGTGMTLMMAACAVLASFSVILIPEGEAAKAQGTSQSRTGSANSPVCGDKLCSEIADSPWQHTQRSAPQIDGCKSHEGQTRTFYIAADEVVWDYTPTGINQIRGHEFGEDEGVFVQTAENQIGSKYKKALYRQYTDGSFSELEQRAPEWEHLGILGPVIHAKVCDTIVVVFRNNAAEISYSMHPHGVFYEKDSEGARYNDGTSDAGDTIPPGGEHTYVWSVPLRAGPGPNDPSSIVWMYHSHVNSVIDTNSGLVGPIIITAKDMADKDGRPADVDRELVSLFTVHDENSSHYLCENAESFTGSSCDELSKDGDFEEGNLPCQSSKRGRTCGGI
;
A
#
# COMPACT_ATOMS: atom_id res chain seq x y z
N MET A 1 20.86 45.17 -21.43
CA MET A 1 19.67 45.46 -20.59
C MET A 1 18.51 44.79 -21.31
N GLY A 2 18.22 43.51 -21.07
CA GLY A 2 17.63 42.96 -19.84
C GLY A 2 16.11 43.23 -19.92
N THR A 3 15.19 42.27 -19.96
CA THR A 3 15.17 40.93 -19.37
C THR A 3 14.08 40.09 -20.06
N GLY A 4 14.43 38.86 -20.47
CA GLY A 4 13.47 37.83 -20.88
C GLY A 4 13.03 37.04 -19.64
N MET A 5 11.73 36.90 -19.48
CA MET A 5 11.08 36.21 -18.37
C MET A 5 11.12 34.71 -18.66
N THR A 6 12.02 33.99 -17.99
CA THR A 6 12.07 32.52 -18.01
C THR A 6 11.03 32.03 -17.00
N LEU A 7 9.97 31.41 -17.53
CA LEU A 7 8.98 30.67 -16.75
C LEU A 7 9.65 29.42 -16.20
N MET A 8 9.90 29.40 -14.89
CA MET A 8 10.44 28.25 -14.18
C MET A 8 9.24 27.41 -13.74
N MET A 9 8.91 26.36 -14.51
CA MET A 9 8.04 25.29 -14.04
C MET A 9 8.74 24.61 -12.86
N ALA A 10 8.31 24.92 -11.65
CA ALA A 10 8.66 24.16 -10.47
C ALA A 10 7.82 22.88 -10.50
N ALA A 11 8.44 21.76 -10.86
CA ALA A 11 7.89 20.44 -10.57
C ALA A 11 7.86 20.29 -9.04
N CYS A 12 6.67 20.40 -8.44
CA CYS A 12 6.45 20.12 -7.04
C CYS A 12 6.50 18.60 -6.86
N ALA A 13 7.68 18.06 -6.58
CA ALA A 13 7.80 16.70 -6.08
C ALA A 13 7.24 16.69 -4.65
N VAL A 14 5.99 16.26 -4.49
CA VAL A 14 5.42 15.99 -3.16
C VAL A 14 6.24 14.87 -2.55
N LEU A 15 7.07 15.20 -1.56
CA LEU A 15 7.79 14.24 -0.73
C LEU A 15 6.77 13.52 0.17
N ALA A 16 6.14 12.47 -0.36
CA ALA A 16 5.38 11.53 0.45
C ALA A 16 6.33 10.89 1.48
N SER A 17 6.14 11.19 2.76
CA SER A 17 6.93 10.59 3.83
C SER A 17 6.19 9.36 4.35
N PHE A 18 6.78 8.18 4.14
CA PHE A 18 6.32 6.91 4.69
C PHE A 18 7.09 6.64 5.98
N SER A 19 6.39 6.29 7.06
CA SER A 19 7.04 5.95 8.32
C SER A 19 6.29 4.82 9.02
N VAL A 20 7.07 3.89 9.57
CA VAL A 20 6.57 2.89 10.52
C VAL A 20 7.09 3.23 11.91
N ILE A 21 6.18 3.33 12.87
CA ILE A 21 6.53 3.48 14.28
C ILE A 21 6.39 2.11 14.92
N LEU A 22 7.52 1.56 15.37
CA LEU A 22 7.59 0.34 16.16
C LEU A 22 7.57 0.75 17.65
N ILE A 23 6.66 0.17 18.43
CA ILE A 23 6.55 0.46 19.87
C ILE A 23 7.00 -0.79 20.65
N PRO A 24 8.22 -0.79 21.23
CA PRO A 24 8.68 -1.86 22.12
C PRO A 24 8.19 -1.66 23.57
N GLU A 25 8.10 -2.74 24.36
CA GLU A 25 7.74 -2.69 25.79
C GLU A 25 8.67 -1.81 26.64
N GLY A 26 8.07 -1.01 27.53
CA GLY A 26 8.73 -0.29 28.62
C GLY A 26 8.56 -1.04 29.95
N GLU A 27 9.69 -1.23 30.65
CA GLU A 27 9.81 -1.88 31.96
C GLU A 27 8.78 -1.39 33.00
N ALA A 28 7.89 -2.29 33.42
CA ALA A 28 7.29 -2.22 34.75
C ALA A 28 8.23 -2.90 35.78
N ALA A 29 8.42 -2.24 36.92
CA ALA A 29 9.53 -2.43 37.84
C ALA A 29 9.56 -3.76 38.65
N LYS A 30 10.77 -4.36 38.67
CA LYS A 30 11.52 -5.10 39.72
C LYS A 30 10.82 -6.10 40.67
N ALA A 31 11.32 -7.35 40.65
CA ALA A 31 12.03 -7.98 41.79
C ALA A 31 12.81 -9.25 41.37
N GLN A 32 13.97 -9.47 41.99
CA GLN A 32 15.03 -10.43 41.69
C GLN A 32 14.69 -11.91 41.97
N GLY A 33 15.39 -12.83 41.30
CA GLY A 33 15.53 -14.24 41.75
C GLY A 33 16.35 -15.12 40.78
N THR A 34 17.55 -15.50 41.20
CA THR A 34 18.60 -16.23 40.47
C THR A 34 18.35 -17.72 40.14
N SER A 35 18.98 -18.17 39.05
CA SER A 35 19.89 -19.36 38.93
C SER A 35 19.56 -20.40 37.83
N GLN A 36 20.66 -20.96 37.30
CA GLN A 36 20.80 -21.82 36.12
C GLN A 36 20.34 -23.27 36.33
N SER A 37 20.03 -24.00 35.24
CA SER A 37 20.75 -25.24 34.85
C SER A 37 20.25 -25.83 33.51
N ARG A 38 21.16 -26.52 32.80
CA ARG A 38 20.99 -27.27 31.53
C ARG A 38 20.25 -28.61 31.72
N THR A 39 19.62 -29.16 30.67
CA THR A 39 20.04 -30.36 29.88
C THR A 39 18.88 -31.04 29.12
N GLY A 40 19.19 -31.69 27.97
CA GLY A 40 18.41 -32.75 27.30
C GLY A 40 17.65 -32.29 26.03
N SER A 41 18.11 -32.49 24.80
CA SER A 41 18.32 -33.72 24.00
C SER A 41 17.04 -34.39 23.47
N ALA A 42 16.98 -34.46 22.13
CA ALA A 42 16.47 -35.53 21.27
C ALA A 42 15.07 -35.42 20.61
N ASN A 43 15.14 -35.59 19.28
CA ASN A 43 14.20 -36.25 18.36
C ASN A 43 13.16 -35.41 17.59
N SER A 44 13.50 -35.16 16.31
CA SER A 44 12.58 -35.02 15.19
C SER A 44 11.67 -36.24 15.02
N PRO A 45 10.54 -36.06 14.33
CA PRO A 45 10.24 -36.93 13.20
C PRO A 45 9.94 -36.16 11.92
N VAL A 46 10.43 -36.76 10.84
CA VAL A 46 10.20 -36.49 9.43
C VAL A 46 8.71 -36.51 9.12
N CYS A 47 8.18 -35.47 8.47
CA CYS A 47 6.89 -35.54 7.78
C CYS A 47 7.16 -35.77 6.30
N GLY A 48 6.64 -36.90 5.80
CA GLY A 48 6.84 -37.40 4.45
C GLY A 48 5.93 -36.76 3.42
N ASP A 49 6.42 -36.79 2.19
CA ASP A 49 5.72 -36.45 0.96
C ASP A 49 4.41 -37.23 0.83
N LYS A 50 3.29 -36.50 0.81
CA LYS A 50 2.03 -36.76 0.07
C LYS A 50 0.89 -36.00 0.74
N LEU A 51 0.64 -34.77 0.31
CA LEU A 51 -0.65 -34.07 0.45
C LEU A 51 -0.61 -32.74 -0.34
N CYS A 52 -0.25 -32.80 -1.63
CA CYS A 52 -0.43 -31.68 -2.57
C CYS A 52 -0.86 -32.25 -3.92
N SER A 53 -2.11 -32.71 -4.02
CA SER A 53 -2.75 -32.96 -5.31
C SER A 53 -4.25 -32.91 -5.11
N GLU A 54 -4.84 -31.72 -5.13
CA GLU A 54 -6.26 -31.48 -5.46
C GLU A 54 -6.60 -29.98 -5.35
N ILE A 55 -5.92 -29.14 -6.15
CA ILE A 55 -6.47 -27.84 -6.61
C ILE A 55 -5.98 -27.66 -8.04
N ALA A 56 -6.69 -28.23 -8.99
CA ALA A 56 -6.46 -28.01 -10.40
C ALA A 56 -7.82 -27.90 -11.07
N ASP A 57 -8.33 -26.67 -11.17
CA ASP A 57 -9.31 -26.23 -12.17
C ASP A 57 -9.42 -24.69 -12.08
N SER A 58 -8.34 -24.00 -12.49
CA SER A 58 -8.38 -22.59 -12.89
C SER A 58 -7.89 -22.51 -14.34
N PRO A 59 -8.58 -21.76 -15.24
CA PRO A 59 -8.23 -21.69 -16.66
C PRO A 59 -6.90 -20.95 -16.93
N TRP A 60 -6.29 -20.35 -15.90
CA TRP A 60 -4.96 -19.76 -15.99
C TRP A 60 -3.92 -20.79 -15.57
N GLN A 61 -3.14 -21.28 -16.54
CA GLN A 61 -1.98 -22.12 -16.27
C GLN A 61 -0.99 -21.32 -15.40
N HIS A 62 -1.04 -21.52 -14.09
CA HIS A 62 0.06 -21.21 -13.20
C HIS A 62 1.25 -22.02 -13.71
N THR A 63 2.12 -21.40 -14.50
CA THR A 63 3.44 -21.98 -14.74
C THR A 63 4.05 -22.16 -13.36
N GLN A 64 4.21 -23.42 -12.93
CA GLN A 64 4.95 -23.79 -11.73
C GLN A 64 6.42 -23.43 -11.97
N ARG A 65 6.74 -22.13 -11.95
CA ARG A 65 8.12 -21.65 -11.97
C ARG A 65 8.71 -22.01 -10.61
N SER A 66 9.83 -22.70 -10.62
CA SER A 66 10.65 -22.85 -9.42
C SER A 66 10.95 -21.48 -8.84
N ALA A 67 10.85 -21.33 -7.51
CA ALA A 67 11.18 -20.07 -6.85
C ALA A 67 12.56 -19.57 -7.32
N PRO A 68 12.69 -18.30 -7.72
CA PRO A 68 13.96 -17.75 -8.19
C PRO A 68 15.04 -17.93 -7.11
N GLN A 69 16.27 -18.23 -7.53
CA GLN A 69 17.42 -18.27 -6.62
C GLN A 69 17.73 -16.83 -6.16
N ILE A 70 17.51 -16.55 -4.87
CA ILE A 70 17.75 -15.23 -4.29
C ILE A 70 19.21 -15.17 -3.84
N ASP A 71 19.97 -14.21 -4.35
CA ASP A 71 21.40 -14.07 -4.02
C ASP A 71 21.59 -13.90 -2.50
N GLY A 72 22.55 -14.65 -1.94
CA GLY A 72 22.80 -14.73 -0.51
C GLY A 72 21.79 -15.55 0.32
N CYS A 73 20.80 -16.19 -0.30
CA CYS A 73 19.78 -17.01 0.37
C CYS A 73 19.83 -18.47 -0.11
N LYS A 74 19.69 -19.43 0.82
CA LYS A 74 19.51 -20.84 0.45
C LYS A 74 18.04 -21.16 0.23
N SER A 75 17.74 -22.15 -0.62
CA SER A 75 16.37 -22.53 -1.02
C SER A 75 15.40 -22.90 0.12
N HIS A 76 15.90 -23.22 1.33
CA HIS A 76 15.10 -23.57 2.50
C HIS A 76 14.95 -22.43 3.52
N GLU A 77 15.53 -21.26 3.25
CA GLU A 77 15.61 -20.18 4.22
C GLU A 77 14.42 -19.22 4.18
N GLY A 78 13.63 -19.27 3.11
CA GLY A 78 12.43 -18.46 2.91
C GLY A 78 11.22 -19.28 2.52
N GLN A 79 10.08 -18.61 2.50
CA GLN A 79 8.77 -19.15 2.15
C GLN A 79 8.15 -18.34 1.02
N THR A 80 7.22 -18.94 0.30
CA THR A 80 6.36 -18.21 -0.64
C THR A 80 5.17 -17.64 0.13
N ARG A 81 4.98 -16.33 0.09
CA ARG A 81 3.86 -15.62 0.69
C ARG A 81 2.94 -15.11 -0.39
N THR A 82 1.75 -15.68 -0.47
CA THR A 82 0.76 -15.31 -1.50
C THR A 82 -0.26 -14.33 -0.93
N PHE A 83 -0.51 -13.26 -1.67
CA PHE A 83 -1.53 -12.26 -1.37
C PHE A 83 -2.48 -12.14 -2.56
N TYR A 84 -3.78 -12.07 -2.30
CA TYR A 84 -4.80 -11.82 -3.31
C TYR A 84 -5.28 -10.39 -3.12
N ILE A 85 -4.95 -9.51 -4.06
CA ILE A 85 -5.20 -8.07 -3.92
C ILE A 85 -5.93 -7.58 -5.16
N ALA A 86 -6.99 -6.80 -5.00
CA ALA A 86 -7.64 -6.13 -6.12
C ALA A 86 -7.57 -4.61 -5.99
N ALA A 87 -7.59 -3.91 -7.12
CA ALA A 87 -7.91 -2.49 -7.18
C ALA A 87 -9.44 -2.34 -7.27
N ASP A 88 -10.07 -1.91 -6.19
CA ASP A 88 -11.52 -1.72 -6.10
C ASP A 88 -11.88 -0.23 -6.12
N GLU A 89 -12.92 0.12 -6.88
CA GLU A 89 -13.51 1.45 -6.83
C GLU A 89 -14.42 1.60 -5.60
N VAL A 90 -14.18 2.62 -4.79
CA VAL A 90 -14.96 2.92 -3.58
C VAL A 90 -15.20 4.42 -3.44
N VAL A 91 -16.27 4.81 -2.75
CA VAL A 91 -16.40 6.19 -2.27
C VAL A 91 -15.66 6.30 -0.93
N TRP A 92 -14.57 7.05 -0.93
CA TRP A 92 -13.77 7.35 0.25
C TRP A 92 -14.22 8.66 0.89
N ASP A 93 -14.41 8.64 2.21
CA ASP A 93 -14.74 9.82 3.02
C ASP A 93 -13.50 10.23 3.82
N TYR A 94 -12.96 11.41 3.53
CA TYR A 94 -11.80 11.96 4.24
C TYR A 94 -12.14 12.40 5.67
N THR A 95 -13.41 12.63 5.98
CA THR A 95 -13.87 13.11 7.29
C THR A 95 -15.08 12.33 7.79
N PRO A 96 -14.97 11.00 8.01
CA PRO A 96 -16.13 10.15 8.31
C PRO A 96 -16.84 10.50 9.62
N THR A 97 -16.19 11.27 10.50
CA THR A 97 -16.79 11.74 11.77
C THR A 97 -17.53 13.07 11.64
N GLY A 98 -17.34 13.81 10.54
CA GLY A 98 -17.95 15.12 10.29
C GLY A 98 -17.50 16.26 11.21
N ILE A 99 -16.51 16.06 12.08
CA ILE A 99 -16.00 17.08 13.02
C ILE A 99 -14.48 17.14 13.03
N ASN A 100 -13.94 18.30 13.43
CA ASN A 100 -12.53 18.42 13.74
C ASN A 100 -12.25 17.72 15.09
N GLN A 101 -11.71 16.50 15.03
CA GLN A 101 -11.41 15.67 16.20
C GLN A 101 -10.34 16.26 17.14
N ILE A 102 -9.57 17.26 16.69
CA ILE A 102 -8.57 17.95 17.51
C ILE A 102 -9.23 19.05 18.33
N ARG A 103 -10.13 19.81 17.71
CA ARG A 103 -10.89 20.90 18.37
C ARG A 103 -12.14 20.40 19.11
N GLY A 104 -12.70 19.26 18.72
CA GLY A 104 -13.94 18.71 19.26
C GLY A 104 -15.22 19.41 18.78
N HIS A 105 -15.14 20.17 17.68
CA HIS A 105 -16.25 20.96 17.13
C HIS A 105 -16.34 20.80 15.60
N GLU A 106 -17.41 21.33 15.00
CA GLU A 106 -17.60 21.37 13.55
C GLU A 106 -16.44 22.09 12.84
N PHE A 107 -16.27 21.80 11.55
CA PHE A 107 -15.28 22.45 10.69
C PHE A 107 -15.57 23.95 10.56
N GLY A 108 -14.55 24.80 10.73
CA GLY A 108 -14.65 26.24 10.54
C GLY A 108 -14.53 26.64 9.07
N GLU A 109 -14.37 27.93 8.81
CA GLU A 109 -14.23 28.46 7.45
C GLU A 109 -12.98 27.92 6.75
N ASP A 110 -11.83 27.88 7.45
CA ASP A 110 -10.57 27.39 6.89
C ASP A 110 -10.62 25.89 6.53
N GLU A 111 -11.23 25.07 7.39
CA GLU A 111 -11.40 23.64 7.10
C GLU A 111 -12.52 23.38 6.09
N GLY A 112 -13.50 24.28 6.04
CA GLY A 112 -14.68 24.22 5.17
C GLY A 112 -14.33 24.07 3.70
N VAL A 113 -13.26 24.74 3.26
CA VAL A 113 -12.74 24.70 1.89
C VAL A 113 -12.54 23.26 1.38
N PHE A 114 -12.15 22.32 2.24
CA PHE A 114 -11.83 20.94 1.85
C PHE A 114 -12.96 19.92 2.11
N VAL A 115 -14.01 20.30 2.83
CA VAL A 115 -14.98 19.33 3.38
C VAL A 115 -16.42 19.67 3.05
N GLN A 116 -16.72 20.93 2.73
CA GLN A 116 -18.06 21.37 2.38
C GLN A 116 -18.40 21.00 0.94
N THR A 117 -19.61 20.49 0.74
CA THR A 117 -20.17 20.31 -0.60
C THR A 117 -20.95 21.57 -0.98
N ALA A 118 -20.59 22.17 -2.11
CA ALA A 118 -21.21 23.37 -2.65
C ALA A 118 -21.25 23.29 -4.20
N GLU A 119 -21.79 24.32 -4.86
CA GLU A 119 -21.92 24.36 -6.33
C GLU A 119 -20.56 24.19 -7.05
N ASN A 120 -19.48 24.68 -6.43
CA ASN A 120 -18.10 24.58 -6.91
C ASN A 120 -17.17 23.80 -5.96
N GLN A 121 -17.71 22.94 -5.08
CA GLN A 121 -16.90 22.15 -4.15
C GLN A 121 -17.47 20.73 -4.02
N ILE A 122 -16.64 19.72 -4.30
CA ILE A 122 -17.02 18.30 -4.17
C ILE A 122 -17.30 17.96 -2.69
N GLY A 123 -16.48 18.48 -1.79
CA GLY A 123 -16.54 18.25 -0.35
C GLY A 123 -15.67 17.08 0.09
N SER A 124 -16.07 16.35 1.12
CA SER A 124 -15.19 15.36 1.78
C SER A 124 -15.17 13.96 1.17
N LYS A 125 -16.00 13.69 0.16
CA LYS A 125 -16.21 12.35 -0.39
C LYS A 125 -15.81 12.28 -1.86
N TYR A 126 -14.95 11.31 -2.17
CA TYR A 126 -14.43 11.10 -3.52
C TYR A 126 -14.50 9.63 -3.88
N LYS A 127 -14.90 9.30 -5.11
CA LYS A 127 -14.64 8.00 -5.70
C LYS A 127 -13.12 7.86 -5.91
N LYS A 128 -12.60 6.70 -5.49
CA LYS A 128 -11.17 6.35 -5.48
C LYS A 128 -10.99 4.89 -5.88
N ALA A 129 -9.79 4.51 -6.31
CA ALA A 129 -9.38 3.12 -6.47
C ALA A 129 -8.44 2.74 -5.32
N LEU A 130 -8.81 1.74 -4.52
CA LEU A 130 -8.01 1.27 -3.39
C LEU A 130 -7.56 -0.17 -3.58
N TYR A 131 -6.35 -0.48 -3.12
CA TYR A 131 -5.94 -1.87 -2.99
C TYR A 131 -6.65 -2.53 -1.81
N ARG A 132 -7.35 -3.63 -2.06
CA ARG A 132 -8.05 -4.40 -1.03
C ARG A 132 -7.69 -5.87 -1.12
N GLN A 133 -7.48 -6.49 0.04
CA GLN A 133 -7.11 -7.89 0.12
C GLN A 133 -8.35 -8.78 0.10
N TYR A 134 -8.23 -9.92 -0.57
CA TYR A 134 -9.22 -10.98 -0.64
C TYR A 134 -8.66 -12.24 0.02
N THR A 135 -9.55 -13.11 0.46
CA THR A 135 -9.20 -14.38 1.13
C THR A 135 -8.49 -15.35 0.19
N ASP A 136 -8.88 -15.37 -1.08
CA ASP A 136 -8.33 -16.24 -2.11
C ASP A 136 -8.46 -15.68 -3.55
N GLY A 137 -8.01 -16.48 -4.52
CA GLY A 137 -7.99 -16.12 -5.95
C GLY A 137 -9.36 -16.11 -6.63
N SER A 138 -10.46 -16.40 -5.92
CA SER A 138 -11.81 -16.20 -6.45
C SER A 138 -12.23 -14.73 -6.47
N PHE A 139 -11.56 -13.88 -5.67
CA PHE A 139 -11.91 -12.48 -5.46
C PHE A 139 -13.38 -12.26 -5.06
N SER A 140 -13.95 -13.22 -4.32
CA SER A 140 -15.36 -13.19 -3.91
C SER A 140 -15.58 -12.65 -2.49
N GLU A 141 -14.62 -12.86 -1.59
CA GLU A 141 -14.69 -12.44 -0.19
C GLU A 141 -13.48 -11.59 0.18
N LEU A 142 -13.74 -10.40 0.69
CA LEU A 142 -12.71 -9.49 1.19
C LEU A 142 -12.13 -10.04 2.49
N GLU A 143 -10.81 -10.01 2.60
CA GLU A 143 -10.12 -10.27 3.84
C GLU A 143 -10.48 -9.19 4.86
N GLN A 144 -10.98 -9.59 6.02
CA GLN A 144 -11.35 -8.63 7.06
C GLN A 144 -10.09 -7.99 7.64
N ARG A 145 -9.99 -6.66 7.52
CA ARG A 145 -8.91 -5.90 8.15
C ARG A 145 -8.94 -6.10 9.65
N ALA A 146 -7.86 -6.65 10.20
CA ALA A 146 -7.71 -6.87 11.62
C ALA A 146 -7.71 -5.53 12.39
N PRO A 147 -8.20 -5.49 13.66
CA PRO A 147 -8.31 -4.24 14.43
C PRO A 147 -7.01 -3.45 14.55
N GLU A 148 -5.87 -4.14 14.67
CA GLU A 148 -4.55 -3.51 14.74
C GLU A 148 -4.14 -2.77 13.46
N TRP A 149 -4.83 -3.02 12.35
CA TRP A 149 -4.58 -2.39 11.05
C TRP A 149 -5.64 -1.38 10.65
N GLU A 150 -6.67 -1.14 11.47
CA GLU A 150 -7.73 -0.16 11.19
C GLU A 150 -7.18 1.24 10.87
N HIS A 151 -6.02 1.61 11.45
CA HIS A 151 -5.40 2.91 11.18
C HIS A 151 -5.05 3.11 9.71
N LEU A 152 -4.73 2.06 8.96
CA LEU A 152 -4.27 2.14 7.56
C LEU A 152 -5.16 3.04 6.69
N GLY A 153 -6.46 3.08 6.98
CA GLY A 153 -7.40 3.94 6.29
C GLY A 153 -7.38 3.63 4.80
N ILE A 154 -7.00 4.63 4.00
CA ILE A 154 -6.94 4.55 2.54
C ILE A 154 -5.87 3.58 2.02
N LEU A 155 -4.82 3.31 2.81
CA LEU A 155 -3.73 2.45 2.38
C LEU A 155 -4.21 1.03 2.13
N GLY A 156 -3.58 0.39 1.14
CA GLY A 156 -3.71 -1.03 0.87
C GLY A 156 -3.30 -1.93 2.04
N PRO A 157 -3.56 -3.24 1.94
CA PRO A 157 -3.13 -4.23 2.93
C PRO A 157 -1.60 -4.21 3.12
N VAL A 158 -1.14 -4.58 4.32
CA VAL A 158 0.30 -4.70 4.58
C VAL A 158 0.82 -6.01 4.03
N ILE A 159 1.79 -5.93 3.12
CA ILE A 159 2.53 -7.09 2.63
C ILE A 159 3.72 -7.32 3.56
N HIS A 160 3.62 -8.31 4.44
CA HIS A 160 4.74 -8.74 5.28
C HIS A 160 5.57 -9.81 4.60
N ALA A 161 6.89 -9.71 4.71
CA ALA A 161 7.80 -10.78 4.36
C ALA A 161 9.08 -10.69 5.20
N LYS A 162 9.82 -11.80 5.28
CA LYS A 162 11.19 -11.76 5.77
C LYS A 162 12.17 -11.85 4.61
N VAL A 163 13.40 -11.42 4.87
CA VAL A 163 14.53 -11.70 3.97
C VAL A 163 14.57 -13.19 3.59
N CYS A 164 14.85 -13.45 2.31
CA CYS A 164 14.81 -14.73 1.62
C CYS A 164 13.42 -15.26 1.23
N ASP A 165 12.33 -14.62 1.63
CA ASP A 165 11.01 -14.99 1.13
C ASP A 165 10.80 -14.61 -0.34
N THR A 166 9.78 -15.22 -0.96
CA THR A 166 9.21 -14.79 -2.24
C THR A 166 7.79 -14.30 -1.98
N ILE A 167 7.51 -13.05 -2.32
CA ILE A 167 6.16 -12.48 -2.29
C ILE A 167 5.51 -12.78 -3.64
N VAL A 168 4.31 -13.34 -3.61
CA VAL A 168 3.46 -13.55 -4.79
C VAL A 168 2.21 -12.73 -4.60
N VAL A 169 1.92 -11.81 -5.51
CA VAL A 169 0.67 -11.05 -5.50
C VAL A 169 -0.15 -11.44 -6.70
N VAL A 170 -1.28 -12.12 -6.46
CA VAL A 170 -2.30 -12.32 -7.48
C VAL A 170 -3.17 -11.07 -7.48
N PHE A 171 -2.94 -10.24 -8.48
CA PHE A 171 -3.60 -8.96 -8.65
C PHE A 171 -4.80 -9.07 -9.59
N ARG A 172 -5.91 -8.43 -9.23
CA ARG A 172 -7.08 -8.24 -10.09
C ARG A 172 -7.43 -6.76 -10.21
N ASN A 173 -7.72 -6.30 -11.42
CA ASN A 173 -8.23 -4.95 -11.61
C ASN A 173 -9.76 -4.97 -11.68
N ASN A 174 -10.44 -4.53 -10.62
CA ASN A 174 -11.90 -4.41 -10.58
C ASN A 174 -12.40 -3.01 -10.98
N ALA A 175 -11.51 -2.07 -11.33
CA ALA A 175 -11.91 -0.77 -11.85
C ALA A 175 -12.69 -0.92 -13.17
N ALA A 176 -13.66 -0.03 -13.40
CA ALA A 176 -14.59 -0.17 -14.52
C ALA A 176 -13.94 0.17 -15.87
N GLU A 177 -13.12 1.23 -15.88
CA GLU A 177 -12.57 1.80 -17.13
C GLU A 177 -11.05 1.98 -17.10
N ILE A 178 -10.46 2.10 -15.90
CA ILE A 178 -9.05 2.44 -15.75
C ILE A 178 -8.20 1.17 -15.68
N SER A 179 -7.07 1.19 -16.39
CA SER A 179 -6.06 0.14 -16.26
C SER A 179 -5.07 0.49 -15.15
N TYR A 180 -4.77 -0.47 -14.30
CA TYR A 180 -3.85 -0.31 -13.18
C TYR A 180 -2.78 -1.40 -13.17
N SER A 181 -1.78 -1.26 -12.31
CA SER A 181 -0.73 -2.26 -12.09
C SER A 181 -0.39 -2.37 -10.61
N MET A 182 0.64 -3.15 -10.26
CA MET A 182 1.30 -3.11 -8.96
C MET A 182 2.82 -3.10 -9.12
N HIS A 183 3.45 -2.04 -8.65
CA HIS A 183 4.90 -1.84 -8.67
C HIS A 183 5.44 -1.78 -7.23
N PRO A 184 6.38 -2.68 -6.86
CA PRO A 184 6.93 -2.69 -5.51
C PRO A 184 8.23 -1.87 -5.42
N HIS A 185 8.49 -1.32 -4.24
CA HIS A 185 9.80 -0.76 -3.88
C HIS A 185 10.59 -1.73 -3.00
N GLY A 186 11.92 -1.60 -3.00
CA GLY A 186 12.82 -2.30 -2.08
C GLY A 186 13.15 -3.76 -2.41
N VAL A 187 12.20 -4.51 -2.95
CA VAL A 187 12.35 -5.92 -3.33
C VAL A 187 12.99 -6.10 -4.71
N PHE A 188 13.15 -7.35 -5.15
CA PHE A 188 13.64 -7.68 -6.49
C PHE A 188 12.53 -8.29 -7.33
N TYR A 189 12.49 -7.96 -8.62
CA TYR A 189 11.50 -8.45 -9.56
C TYR A 189 12.16 -8.65 -10.92
N GLU A 190 11.62 -9.59 -11.69
CA GLU A 190 11.87 -9.67 -13.12
C GLU A 190 10.93 -8.73 -13.87
N LYS A 191 11.20 -8.50 -15.16
CA LYS A 191 10.47 -7.54 -15.98
C LYS A 191 8.97 -7.82 -16.09
N ASP A 192 8.55 -9.09 -16.10
CA ASP A 192 7.14 -9.48 -16.09
C ASP A 192 6.45 -9.28 -14.73
N SER A 193 7.19 -8.85 -13.71
CA SER A 193 6.72 -8.61 -12.34
C SER A 193 7.03 -7.20 -11.84
N GLU A 194 7.47 -6.29 -12.72
CA GLU A 194 7.82 -4.92 -12.35
C GLU A 194 6.59 -4.02 -12.18
N GLY A 195 5.60 -4.13 -13.07
CA GLY A 195 4.37 -3.36 -12.97
C GLY A 195 4.50 -1.87 -13.28
N ALA A 196 5.51 -1.46 -14.06
CA ALA A 196 5.72 -0.07 -14.43
C ALA A 196 5.86 0.06 -15.95
N ARG A 197 4.98 0.85 -16.56
CA ARG A 197 4.92 1.02 -18.01
C ARG A 197 5.93 2.05 -18.48
N TYR A 198 6.95 1.62 -19.22
CA TYR A 198 7.88 2.50 -19.94
C TYR A 198 8.55 1.75 -21.10
N ASN A 199 9.18 2.48 -22.02
CA ASN A 199 9.83 1.85 -23.18
C ASN A 199 11.23 1.33 -22.82
N ASP A 200 11.34 0.04 -22.53
CA ASP A 200 12.59 -0.64 -22.19
C ASP A 200 12.94 -1.83 -23.11
N GLY A 201 12.12 -2.06 -24.15
CA GLY A 201 12.33 -3.14 -25.11
C GLY A 201 11.95 -4.54 -24.60
N THR A 202 11.17 -4.63 -23.52
CA THR A 202 10.68 -5.89 -22.97
C THR A 202 9.19 -6.11 -23.27
N SER A 203 8.62 -7.22 -22.78
CA SER A 203 7.18 -7.50 -22.91
C SER A 203 6.42 -6.70 -21.86
N ASP A 204 5.34 -6.02 -22.24
CA ASP A 204 4.46 -5.24 -21.35
C ASP A 204 3.62 -6.10 -20.37
N ALA A 205 4.03 -7.36 -20.13
CA ALA A 205 3.29 -8.28 -19.28
C ALA A 205 3.41 -7.84 -17.82
N GLY A 206 2.30 -7.47 -17.19
CA GLY A 206 2.30 -6.94 -15.83
C GLY A 206 2.31 -5.41 -15.75
N ASP A 207 2.67 -4.70 -16.82
CA ASP A 207 2.83 -3.23 -16.81
C ASP A 207 1.50 -2.47 -16.86
N THR A 208 0.47 -3.08 -17.43
CA THR A 208 -0.87 -2.50 -17.54
C THR A 208 -1.89 -3.62 -17.50
N ILE A 209 -2.69 -3.68 -16.43
CA ILE A 209 -3.75 -4.68 -16.26
C ILE A 209 -5.08 -4.01 -16.58
N PRO A 210 -5.77 -4.42 -17.67
CA PRO A 210 -7.02 -3.79 -18.08
C PRO A 210 -8.15 -4.05 -17.07
N PRO A 211 -9.26 -3.29 -17.12
CA PRO A 211 -10.48 -3.60 -16.39
C PRO A 211 -10.89 -5.08 -16.50
N GLY A 212 -11.13 -5.72 -15.35
CA GLY A 212 -11.43 -7.15 -15.25
C GLY A 212 -10.24 -8.10 -15.48
N GLY A 213 -9.05 -7.56 -15.74
CA GLY A 213 -7.83 -8.33 -15.94
C GLY A 213 -7.20 -8.80 -14.63
N GLU A 214 -6.37 -9.83 -14.74
CA GLU A 214 -5.62 -10.41 -13.62
C GLU A 214 -4.15 -10.61 -14.02
N HIS A 215 -3.25 -10.47 -13.06
CA HIS A 215 -1.83 -10.76 -13.23
C HIS A 215 -1.20 -11.25 -11.93
N THR A 216 -0.21 -12.14 -12.04
CA THR A 216 0.54 -12.61 -10.87
C THR A 216 1.93 -11.99 -10.86
N TYR A 217 2.19 -11.12 -9.90
CA TYR A 217 3.50 -10.53 -9.65
C TYR A 217 4.31 -11.42 -8.73
N VAL A 218 5.59 -11.64 -9.04
CA VAL A 218 6.52 -12.42 -8.21
C VAL A 218 7.71 -11.54 -7.82
N TRP A 219 7.84 -11.28 -6.53
CA TRP A 219 8.89 -10.44 -5.97
C TRP A 219 9.75 -11.23 -4.99
N SER A 220 11.06 -11.26 -5.24
CA SER A 220 12.04 -11.87 -4.35
C SER A 220 12.49 -10.88 -3.28
N VAL A 221 12.71 -11.34 -2.06
CA VAL A 221 13.21 -10.51 -0.95
C VAL A 221 14.70 -10.81 -0.69
N PRO A 222 15.63 -10.16 -1.42
CA PRO A 222 17.07 -10.34 -1.19
C PRO A 222 17.51 -9.71 0.14
N LEU A 223 18.74 -10.02 0.57
CA LEU A 223 19.36 -9.41 1.77
C LEU A 223 19.26 -7.87 1.76
N ARG A 224 19.47 -7.23 0.59
CA ARG A 224 19.39 -5.78 0.42
C ARG A 224 17.99 -5.18 0.60
N ALA A 225 16.94 -6.01 0.58
CA ALA A 225 15.57 -5.58 0.78
C ALA A 225 15.18 -5.55 2.27
N GLY A 226 16.00 -6.15 3.14
CA GLY A 226 15.82 -6.12 4.58
C GLY A 226 16.70 -5.08 5.28
N PRO A 227 16.60 -4.99 6.60
CA PRO A 227 17.32 -3.99 7.40
C PRO A 227 18.83 -4.15 7.32
N GLY A 228 19.54 -3.02 7.27
CA GLY A 228 20.99 -2.97 7.43
C GLY A 228 21.44 -3.16 8.88
N PRO A 229 22.76 -3.25 9.13
CA PRO A 229 23.29 -3.57 10.47
C PRO A 229 22.92 -2.59 11.60
N ASN A 230 22.53 -1.36 11.26
CA ASN A 230 22.14 -0.32 12.23
C ASN A 230 20.65 0.05 12.13
N ASP A 231 19.90 -0.66 11.30
CA ASP A 231 18.46 -0.47 11.17
C ASP A 231 17.72 -1.29 12.24
N PRO A 232 16.42 -1.01 12.49
CA PRO A 232 15.57 -1.86 13.32
C PRO A 232 15.42 -3.29 12.77
N SER A 233 14.71 -4.17 13.48
CA SER A 233 14.45 -5.55 13.05
C SER A 233 13.66 -5.68 11.74
N SER A 234 12.99 -4.61 11.31
CA SER A 234 12.23 -4.53 10.06
C SER A 234 12.34 -3.14 9.41
N ILE A 235 12.19 -3.09 8.08
CA ILE A 235 12.12 -1.84 7.30
C ILE A 235 10.87 -1.79 6.43
N VAL A 236 10.41 -0.58 6.13
CA VAL A 236 9.22 -0.32 5.33
C VAL A 236 9.60 0.10 3.91
N TRP A 237 8.91 -0.50 2.95
CA TRP A 237 8.83 -0.06 1.56
C TRP A 237 7.36 0.20 1.21
N MET A 238 7.12 0.58 -0.04
CA MET A 238 5.77 0.78 -0.56
C MET A 238 5.56 0.00 -1.85
N TYR A 239 4.30 -0.23 -2.17
CA TYR A 239 3.87 -0.61 -3.51
C TYR A 239 2.78 0.35 -3.98
N HIS A 240 2.71 0.59 -5.28
CA HIS A 240 1.69 1.45 -5.88
C HIS A 240 1.44 1.08 -7.33
N SER A 241 0.37 1.57 -7.95
CA SER A 241 0.18 1.41 -9.39
C SER A 241 1.12 2.37 -10.14
N HIS A 242 1.63 1.93 -11.28
CA HIS A 242 2.65 2.65 -12.05
C HIS A 242 2.33 2.65 -13.56
N VAL A 243 1.04 2.57 -13.92
CA VAL A 243 0.58 2.87 -15.28
C VAL A 243 0.70 4.37 -15.52
N ASN A 244 0.20 5.16 -14.58
CA ASN A 244 0.52 6.58 -14.44
C ASN A 244 0.75 6.86 -12.95
N SER A 245 2.01 6.76 -12.50
CA SER A 245 2.33 6.74 -11.07
C SER A 245 1.81 7.95 -10.29
N VAL A 246 1.75 9.14 -10.91
CA VAL A 246 1.22 10.35 -10.25
C VAL A 246 -0.30 10.29 -10.13
N ILE A 247 -1.01 9.96 -11.21
CA ILE A 247 -2.48 9.96 -11.20
C ILE A 247 -3.02 8.76 -10.40
N ASP A 248 -2.37 7.60 -10.53
CA ASP A 248 -2.78 6.36 -9.87
C ASP A 248 -2.65 6.47 -8.34
N THR A 249 -1.57 7.07 -7.84
CA THR A 249 -1.35 7.26 -6.40
C THR A 249 -2.32 8.29 -5.81
N ASN A 250 -2.55 9.42 -6.48
CA ASN A 250 -3.58 10.38 -6.08
C ASN A 250 -4.99 9.77 -6.13
N SER A 251 -5.24 8.84 -7.05
CA SER A 251 -6.49 8.07 -7.11
C SER A 251 -6.65 7.05 -5.96
N GLY A 252 -5.60 6.78 -5.18
CA GLY A 252 -5.64 5.99 -3.94
C GLY A 252 -4.82 4.70 -3.93
N LEU A 253 -4.15 4.34 -5.03
CA LEU A 253 -3.45 3.05 -5.17
C LEU A 253 -2.05 3.08 -4.59
N VAL A 254 -1.96 2.97 -3.26
CA VAL A 254 -0.71 2.85 -2.51
C VAL A 254 -0.87 1.93 -1.30
N GLY A 255 0.16 1.14 -0.98
CA GLY A 255 0.18 0.31 0.22
C GLY A 255 1.60 0.00 0.72
N PRO A 256 1.74 -0.50 1.95
CA PRO A 256 3.04 -0.79 2.55
C PRO A 256 3.53 -2.22 2.30
N ILE A 257 4.85 -2.36 2.15
CA ILE A 257 5.57 -3.63 2.31
C ILE A 257 6.44 -3.52 3.56
N ILE A 258 6.39 -4.49 4.47
CA ILE A 258 7.28 -4.55 5.64
C ILE A 258 8.18 -5.77 5.51
N ILE A 259 9.49 -5.52 5.47
CA ILE A 259 10.51 -6.57 5.35
C ILE A 259 11.27 -6.72 6.67
N THR A 260 11.16 -7.90 7.26
CA THR A 260 11.83 -8.25 8.52
C THR A 260 13.15 -8.97 8.26
N ALA A 261 14.16 -8.72 9.10
CA ALA A 261 15.40 -9.48 9.08
C ALA A 261 15.13 -10.98 9.32
N LYS A 262 15.87 -11.84 8.62
CA LYS A 262 15.64 -13.30 8.59
C LYS A 262 15.55 -13.94 9.98
N ASP A 263 16.46 -13.56 10.88
CA ASP A 263 16.56 -14.16 12.22
C ASP A 263 15.69 -13.45 13.28
N MET A 264 14.97 -12.41 12.87
CA MET A 264 14.07 -11.62 13.73
C MET A 264 12.59 -11.77 13.34
N ALA A 265 12.29 -12.56 12.31
CA ALA A 265 10.95 -12.74 11.80
C ALA A 265 10.22 -13.91 12.47
N ASP A 266 8.93 -13.74 12.74
CA ASP A 266 8.03 -14.82 13.10
C ASP A 266 7.63 -15.67 11.86
N LYS A 267 6.71 -16.62 12.05
CA LYS A 267 6.21 -17.48 10.97
C LYS A 267 5.51 -16.69 9.85
N ASP A 268 4.90 -15.56 10.19
CA ASP A 268 4.13 -14.72 9.27
C ASP A 268 4.99 -13.60 8.65
N GLY A 269 6.29 -13.57 8.95
CA GLY A 269 7.25 -12.63 8.38
C GLY A 269 7.28 -11.29 9.11
N ARG A 270 6.64 -11.20 10.28
CA ARG A 270 6.56 -9.98 11.10
C ARG A 270 7.74 -9.92 12.07
N PRO A 271 8.17 -8.71 12.51
CA PRO A 271 9.18 -8.58 13.56
C PRO A 271 8.70 -9.22 14.86
N ALA A 272 9.43 -10.24 15.33
CA ALA A 272 9.09 -10.99 16.55
C ALA A 272 9.38 -10.22 17.85
N ASP A 273 10.08 -9.10 17.76
CA ASP A 273 10.47 -8.22 18.87
C ASP A 273 9.58 -6.97 18.99
N VAL A 274 8.44 -6.93 18.30
CA VAL A 274 7.52 -5.78 18.26
C VAL A 274 6.09 -6.20 18.57
N ASP A 275 5.44 -5.48 19.50
CA ASP A 275 4.04 -5.76 19.89
C ASP A 275 3.01 -5.11 18.95
N ARG A 276 3.36 -3.93 18.42
CA ARG A 276 2.48 -3.09 17.59
C ARG A 276 3.26 -2.38 16.50
N GLU A 277 2.71 -2.48 15.29
CA GLU A 277 3.21 -1.82 14.10
C GLU A 277 2.21 -0.75 13.67
N LEU A 278 2.66 0.50 13.54
CA LEU A 278 1.86 1.60 13.04
C LEU A 278 2.46 2.12 11.74
N VAL A 279 1.68 2.11 10.67
CA VAL A 279 2.06 2.63 9.36
C VAL A 279 1.40 3.99 9.17
N SER A 280 2.17 4.98 8.73
CA SER A 280 1.62 6.28 8.36
C SER A 280 2.20 6.75 7.03
N LEU A 281 1.31 7.08 6.11
CA LEU A 281 1.62 7.90 4.93
C LEU A 281 1.15 9.33 5.22
N PHE A 282 2.05 10.28 5.04
CA PHE A 282 1.73 11.70 5.04
C PHE A 282 1.80 12.21 3.60
N THR A 283 0.65 12.57 3.06
CA THR A 283 0.54 13.12 1.71
C THR A 283 -0.65 14.06 1.59
N VAL A 284 -0.53 15.00 0.66
CA VAL A 284 -1.69 15.66 0.05
C VAL A 284 -2.18 14.72 -1.04
N HIS A 285 -3.42 14.24 -0.95
CA HIS A 285 -4.03 13.56 -2.08
C HIS A 285 -4.61 14.65 -2.97
N ASP A 286 -3.93 14.94 -4.07
CA ASP A 286 -4.41 15.92 -5.04
C ASP A 286 -5.49 15.28 -5.92
N GLU A 287 -6.75 15.48 -5.56
CA GLU A 287 -7.90 14.92 -6.29
C GLU A 287 -8.06 15.58 -7.66
N ASN A 288 -7.46 16.75 -7.91
CA ASN A 288 -7.38 17.32 -9.26
C ASN A 288 -6.53 16.43 -10.18
N SER A 289 -5.60 15.67 -9.61
CA SER A 289 -4.76 14.69 -10.29
C SER A 289 -5.29 13.27 -10.10
N SER A 290 -6.60 13.06 -9.91
CA SER A 290 -7.22 11.73 -9.89
C SER A 290 -7.87 11.37 -11.24
N HIS A 291 -7.86 10.07 -11.58
CA HIS A 291 -8.68 9.53 -12.68
C HIS A 291 -10.17 9.82 -12.51
N TYR A 292 -10.62 10.01 -11.26
CA TYR A 292 -12.04 10.13 -10.90
C TYR A 292 -12.49 11.58 -10.73
N LEU A 293 -11.66 12.59 -11.01
CA LEU A 293 -12.00 14.01 -10.79
C LEU A 293 -13.34 14.38 -11.44
N CYS A 294 -13.50 14.08 -12.73
CA CYS A 294 -14.69 14.51 -13.45
C CYS A 294 -15.94 13.74 -13.04
N GLU A 295 -15.84 12.43 -12.79
CA GLU A 295 -16.94 11.65 -12.23
C GLU A 295 -17.36 12.17 -10.85
N ASN A 296 -16.39 12.54 -10.01
CA ASN A 296 -16.65 13.13 -8.70
C ASN A 296 -17.32 14.50 -8.80
N ALA A 297 -16.81 15.39 -9.66
CA ALA A 297 -17.40 16.70 -9.91
C ALA A 297 -18.87 16.56 -10.32
N GLU A 298 -19.15 15.74 -11.33
CA GLU A 298 -20.50 15.53 -11.84
C GLU A 298 -21.42 14.88 -10.79
N SER A 299 -20.92 13.87 -10.06
CA SER A 299 -21.72 13.10 -9.09
C SER A 299 -22.06 13.89 -7.83
N PHE A 300 -21.15 14.74 -7.35
CA PHE A 300 -21.31 15.42 -6.06
C PHE A 300 -21.75 16.89 -6.18
N THR A 301 -21.45 17.57 -7.29
CA THR A 301 -21.85 18.98 -7.51
C THR A 301 -22.95 19.12 -8.57
N GLY A 302 -23.07 18.18 -9.51
CA GLY A 302 -23.95 18.29 -10.67
C GLY A 302 -23.42 19.20 -11.80
N SER A 303 -22.24 19.78 -11.62
CA SER A 303 -21.59 20.70 -12.58
C SER A 303 -20.54 19.99 -13.43
N SER A 304 -20.21 20.58 -14.58
CA SER A 304 -19.19 20.04 -15.47
C SER A 304 -17.78 20.21 -14.89
N CYS A 305 -16.97 19.16 -14.95
CA CYS A 305 -15.56 19.15 -14.59
C CYS A 305 -14.75 20.26 -15.32
N ASP A 306 -15.05 20.49 -16.61
CA ASP A 306 -14.34 21.49 -17.44
C ASP A 306 -14.66 22.94 -17.02
N GLU A 307 -15.81 23.16 -16.40
CA GLU A 307 -16.21 24.46 -15.88
C GLU A 307 -15.56 24.71 -14.52
N LEU A 308 -15.61 23.71 -13.63
CA LEU A 308 -15.07 23.80 -12.27
C LEU A 308 -13.53 23.84 -12.23
N SER A 309 -12.85 23.11 -13.10
CA SER A 309 -11.37 23.07 -13.17
C SER A 309 -10.69 24.39 -13.54
N LYS A 310 -11.45 25.45 -13.83
CA LYS A 310 -10.94 26.80 -14.07
C LYS A 310 -10.99 27.68 -12.82
N ASP A 311 -11.64 27.22 -11.76
CA ASP A 311 -11.81 27.92 -10.50
C ASP A 311 -10.71 27.51 -9.51
N GLY A 312 -9.95 28.49 -9.02
CA GLY A 312 -8.88 28.23 -8.05
C GLY A 312 -9.41 27.71 -6.70
N ASP A 313 -10.64 28.08 -6.33
CA ASP A 313 -11.26 27.59 -5.09
C ASP A 313 -11.68 26.12 -5.22
N PHE A 314 -12.03 25.67 -6.44
CA PHE A 314 -12.28 24.25 -6.73
C PHE A 314 -10.97 23.45 -6.68
N GLU A 315 -9.89 23.96 -7.28
CA GLU A 315 -8.58 23.31 -7.23
C GLU A 315 -8.10 23.13 -5.78
N GLU A 316 -8.18 24.19 -4.96
CA GLU A 316 -7.74 24.15 -3.55
C GLU A 316 -8.62 23.19 -2.71
N GLY A 317 -9.94 23.23 -2.89
CA GLY A 317 -10.86 22.34 -2.16
C GLY A 317 -10.60 20.85 -2.43
N ASN A 318 -9.98 20.52 -3.56
CA ASN A 318 -9.61 19.18 -3.98
C ASN A 318 -8.20 18.74 -3.53
N LEU A 319 -7.61 19.43 -2.54
CA LEU A 319 -6.34 19.05 -1.94
C LEU A 319 -6.48 18.49 -0.50
N PRO A 320 -7.33 17.45 -0.26
CA PRO A 320 -7.44 16.86 1.06
C PRO A 320 -6.10 16.25 1.47
N CYS A 321 -5.53 16.80 2.53
CA CYS A 321 -4.37 16.21 3.17
C CYS A 321 -4.82 15.05 4.05
N GLN A 322 -4.23 13.86 3.96
CA GLN A 322 -4.59 12.74 4.83
C GLN A 322 -3.36 12.16 5.51
N SER A 323 -3.47 11.90 6.82
CA SER A 323 -2.56 10.98 7.52
C SER A 323 -3.25 9.64 7.76
N SER A 324 -2.54 8.55 7.48
CA SER A 324 -2.97 7.17 7.81
C SER A 324 -2.98 6.91 9.34
N LYS A 325 -2.90 7.94 10.19
CA LYS A 325 -3.32 7.86 11.60
C LYS A 325 -4.81 8.22 11.71
N ARG A 326 -5.69 7.23 11.48
CA ARG A 326 -7.16 7.34 11.69
C ARG A 326 -7.90 8.28 10.72
N GLY A 327 -7.49 8.34 9.45
CA GLY A 327 -8.22 9.10 8.43
C GLY A 327 -8.40 10.58 8.79
N ARG A 328 -7.34 11.22 9.30
CA ARG A 328 -7.39 12.64 9.69
C ARG A 328 -7.02 13.51 8.51
N THR A 329 -7.84 14.53 8.24
CA THR A 329 -7.49 15.62 7.35
C THR A 329 -6.48 16.57 7.99
N CYS A 330 -5.51 17.12 7.24
CA CYS A 330 -4.61 18.17 7.77
C CYS A 330 -5.32 19.52 7.82
N GLY A 331 -6.21 19.69 8.80
CA GLY A 331 -6.85 20.96 9.16
C GLY A 331 -6.63 21.30 10.64
N GLY A 332 -5.51 20.87 11.21
CA GLY A 332 -5.17 21.10 12.61
C GLY A 332 -3.85 20.45 12.98
N ILE A 333 -2.74 21.11 12.67
CA ILE A 333 -1.51 20.94 13.45
C ILE A 333 -1.50 22.03 14.51
#